data_AF-A0AAD4D0R3-F1
#
_entry.id   AF-A0AAD4D0R3-F1
#
_cell.length_a   1.000
_cell.length_b   1.000
_cell.length_c   1.000
_cell.angle_alpha   90.00
_cell.angle_beta   90.00
_cell.angle_gamma   90.00
#
_symmetry.space_group_name_H-M   'P 1'
#
loop_
_entity.id
_entity.type
_entity.pdbx_description
1 polymer ?
#
loop_
_entity_poly.entity_id
_entity_poly.type
_entity_poly.pdbx_seq_one_letter_code
_entity_poly.pdbx_strand_id
1 'polypeptide(L)'
;MVNSVPTLFILNRNYSSWSLRAWLAIRHLNIKFNAELLLIGTPEVPDLFTPEAGAMLGRAGPTHKVPALHVQKPLGGETHIVFETLAILEYLYE
;
A
#
# COMPACT_ATOMS: atom_id res chain seq x y z
N MET A 1 -5.36 18.10 15.69
CA MET A 1 -5.43 16.63 15.53
C MET A 1 -5.16 16.30 14.06
N VAL A 2 -4.05 15.65 13.74
CA VAL A 2 -3.77 15.23 12.36
C VAL A 2 -4.51 13.91 12.13
N ASN A 3 -5.81 14.00 11.81
CA ASN A 3 -6.58 12.86 11.33
C ASN A 3 -6.09 12.52 9.93
N SER A 4 -5.10 11.65 9.83
CA SER A 4 -4.58 11.20 8.55
C SER A 4 -5.03 9.76 8.34
N VAL A 5 -5.89 9.61 7.33
CA VAL A 5 -6.46 8.34 6.91
C VAL A 5 -5.33 7.45 6.35
N PRO A 6 -5.20 6.17 6.77
CA PRO A 6 -4.18 5.26 6.23
C PRO A 6 -4.27 5.14 4.70
N THR A 7 -3.13 4.94 4.04
CA THR A 7 -3.09 4.75 2.58
C THR A 7 -2.48 3.39 2.25
N LEU A 8 -3.25 2.54 1.56
CA LEU A 8 -2.82 1.24 1.07
C LEU A 8 -2.36 1.37 -0.38
N PHE A 9 -1.08 1.07 -0.63
CA PHE A 9 -0.49 1.02 -1.96
C PHE A 9 -0.58 -0.40 -2.52
N ILE A 10 -1.15 -0.55 -3.71
CA ILE A 10 -1.28 -1.83 -4.45
C ILE A 10 -1.10 -1.57 -5.94
N LEU A 11 -0.77 -2.59 -6.74
CA LEU A 11 -0.76 -2.40 -8.21
C LEU A 11 -2.17 -2.13 -8.71
N ASN A 12 -3.05 -3.11 -8.51
CA ASN A 12 -4.47 -3.08 -8.79
C ASN A 12 -5.18 -4.10 -7.88
N ARG A 13 -6.48 -4.32 -8.11
CA ARG A 13 -7.31 -5.24 -7.31
C ARG A 13 -7.53 -6.61 -7.96
N ASN A 14 -6.86 -6.91 -9.08
CA ASN A 14 -7.15 -8.10 -9.90
C ASN A 14 -5.91 -8.92 -10.32
N TYR A 15 -4.68 -8.42 -10.14
CA TYR A 15 -3.47 -9.15 -10.51
C TYR A 15 -2.90 -10.04 -9.42
N SER A 16 -3.08 -9.67 -8.14
CA SER A 16 -2.44 -10.35 -7.03
C SER A 16 -3.42 -10.62 -5.90
N SER A 17 -3.63 -11.91 -5.61
CA SER A 17 -4.36 -12.32 -4.40
C SER A 17 -3.69 -11.81 -3.13
N TRP A 18 -2.38 -11.55 -3.17
CA TRP A 18 -1.62 -11.01 -2.06
C TRP A 18 -2.14 -9.61 -1.68
N SER A 19 -2.09 -8.67 -2.62
CA SER A 19 -2.60 -7.31 -2.42
C SER A 19 -4.10 -7.26 -2.15
N LEU A 20 -4.89 -8.14 -2.78
CA LEU A 20 -6.33 -8.21 -2.58
C LEU A 20 -6.71 -8.58 -1.13
N ARG A 21 -5.96 -9.48 -0.48
CA ARG A 21 -6.21 -9.87 0.93
C ARG A 21 -6.11 -8.66 1.87
N ALA A 22 -5.06 -7.84 1.74
CA ALA A 22 -4.91 -6.63 2.55
C ALA A 22 -6.09 -5.65 2.32
N TRP A 23 -6.47 -5.42 1.06
CA TRP A 23 -7.60 -4.56 0.73
C TRP A 23 -8.92 -5.07 1.32
N LEU A 24 -9.20 -6.37 1.19
CA LEU A 24 -10.42 -6.99 1.73
C LEU A 24 -10.47 -6.94 3.25
N ALA A 25 -9.33 -7.14 3.93
CA ALA A 25 -9.29 -7.10 5.38
C ALA A 25 -9.59 -5.71 5.94
N ILE A 26 -8.97 -4.65 5.39
CA ILE A 26 -9.25 -3.27 5.82
C ILE A 26 -10.73 -2.92 5.59
N ARG A 27 -11.30 -3.37 4.45
CA ARG A 27 -12.73 -3.22 4.16
C ARG A 27 -13.62 -4.00 5.12
N HIS A 28 -13.26 -5.24 5.43
CA HIS A 28 -14.00 -6.09 6.35
C HIS A 28 -14.05 -5.49 7.77
N LEU A 29 -12.95 -4.88 8.21
CA LEU A 29 -12.85 -4.17 9.48
C LEU A 29 -13.57 -2.81 9.50
N ASN A 30 -14.16 -2.37 8.38
CA ASN A 30 -14.79 -1.05 8.21
C ASN A 30 -13.84 0.13 8.54
N ILE A 31 -12.54 -0.06 8.36
CA ILE A 31 -11.56 1.00 8.58
C ILE A 31 -11.59 1.93 7.36
N LYS A 32 -11.68 3.24 7.62
CA LYS A 32 -11.55 4.25 6.56
C LYS A 32 -10.10 4.30 6.09
N PHE A 33 -9.86 4.12 4.79
CA PHE A 33 -8.53 4.18 4.18
C PHE A 33 -8.59 4.70 2.74
N ASN A 34 -7.46 5.17 2.23
CA ASN A 34 -7.25 5.44 0.81
C ASN A 34 -6.60 4.23 0.14
N ALA A 35 -6.99 3.91 -1.09
CA ALA A 35 -6.31 2.89 -1.90
C ALA A 35 -5.61 3.57 -3.07
N GLU A 36 -4.29 3.54 -3.08
CA GLU A 36 -3.47 4.10 -4.15
C GLU A 36 -3.02 2.98 -5.10
N LEU A 37 -3.31 3.17 -6.38
CA LEU A 37 -3.00 2.19 -7.42
C LEU A 37 -1.69 2.59 -8.12
N LEU A 38 -0.70 1.71 -8.03
CA LEU A 38 0.59 1.79 -8.74
C LEU A 38 0.47 0.99 -10.04
N LEU A 39 -0.15 1.59 -11.05
CA LEU A 39 -0.47 0.89 -12.30
C LEU A 39 0.79 0.56 -13.09
N ILE A 40 0.89 -0.71 -13.51
CA ILE A 40 1.93 -1.26 -14.37
C ILE A 40 1.24 -1.83 -15.60
N GLY A 41 1.91 -1.78 -16.76
CA GLY A 41 1.33 -2.15 -18.05
C GLY A 41 0.64 -0.97 -18.75
N THR A 42 0.98 0.27 -18.38
CA THR A 42 0.54 1.49 -19.10
C THR A 42 1.62 1.93 -20.08
N PRO A 43 1.33 2.81 -21.06
CA PRO A 43 2.36 3.36 -21.93
C PRO A 43 3.51 4.04 -21.17
N GLU A 44 3.22 4.65 -20.02
CA GLU A 44 4.17 5.34 -19.15
C GLU A 44 4.98 4.39 -18.26
N VAL A 45 4.38 3.26 -17.85
CA VAL A 45 5.03 2.23 -17.03
C VAL A 45 4.74 0.86 -17.66
N PRO A 46 5.45 0.49 -18.73
CA PRO A 46 5.04 -0.65 -19.57
C PRO A 46 5.30 -2.02 -18.92
N ASP A 47 6.31 -2.13 -18.06
CA ASP A 47 6.66 -3.40 -17.39
C ASP A 47 7.33 -3.14 -16.02
N LEU A 48 7.29 -4.15 -15.14
CA LEU A 48 7.81 -4.17 -13.77
C LEU A 48 9.33 -3.94 -13.67
N PHE A 49 10.10 -4.28 -14.71
CA PHE A 49 11.55 -4.23 -14.69
C PHE A 49 12.13 -2.95 -15.32
N THR A 50 11.30 -1.91 -15.43
CA THR A 50 11.67 -0.61 -15.99
C THR A 50 12.07 0.39 -14.90
N PRO A 51 12.92 1.39 -15.20
CA PRO A 51 13.20 2.49 -14.26
C PRO A 51 11.93 3.22 -13.79
N GLU A 52 10.95 3.38 -14.68
CA GLU A 52 9.67 4.02 -14.40
C GLU A 52 8.85 3.19 -13.40
N ALA A 53 8.85 1.86 -13.51
CA ALA A 53 8.24 0.99 -12.53
C ALA A 53 8.96 1.04 -11.18
N GLY A 54 10.29 1.11 -11.18
CA GLY A 54 11.07 1.36 -9.96
C GLY A 54 10.64 2.66 -9.27
N ALA A 55 10.60 3.77 -10.01
CA ALA A 55 10.16 5.06 -9.48
C ALA A 55 8.71 5.02 -8.96
N MET A 56 7.80 4.36 -9.68
CA MET A 56 6.41 4.17 -9.27
C MET A 56 6.30 3.36 -7.98
N LEU A 57 6.99 2.21 -7.90
CA LEU A 57 6.98 1.32 -6.74
C LEU A 57 7.67 1.92 -5.52
N GLY A 58 8.62 2.84 -5.71
CA GLY A 58 9.27 3.58 -4.63
C GLY A 58 8.28 4.41 -3.79
N ARG A 59 7.13 4.77 -4.35
CA ARG A 59 6.05 5.45 -3.61
C ARG A 59 5.46 4.58 -2.49
N ALA A 60 5.49 3.26 -2.64
CA ALA A 60 5.04 2.32 -1.62
C ALA A 60 6.01 2.22 -0.43
N GLY A 61 7.26 2.67 -0.59
CA GLY A 61 8.28 2.67 0.45
C GLY A 61 9.59 2.03 0.02
N PRO A 62 10.57 1.89 0.95
CA PRO A 62 11.94 1.52 0.63
C PRO A 62 12.08 0.12 0.03
N THR A 63 11.13 -0.77 0.26
CA THR A 63 11.13 -2.12 -0.31
C THR A 63 10.81 -2.14 -1.79
N HIS A 64 10.23 -1.07 -2.35
CA HIS A 64 9.73 -1.00 -3.72
C HIS A 64 8.76 -2.14 -4.04
N LYS A 65 7.95 -2.55 -3.04
CA LYS A 65 7.02 -3.67 -3.12
C LYS A 65 5.65 -3.29 -2.57
N VAL A 66 4.64 -4.01 -3.05
CA VAL A 66 3.25 -3.89 -2.62
C VAL A 66 2.68 -5.27 -2.25
N PRO A 67 1.68 -5.37 -1.36
CA PRO A 67 1.00 -4.26 -0.69
C PRO A 67 1.85 -3.58 0.39
N ALA A 68 1.64 -2.27 0.57
CA ALA A 68 2.24 -1.50 1.66
C ALA A 68 1.19 -0.56 2.26
N LEU A 69 1.03 -0.56 3.58
CA LEU A 69 0.12 0.33 4.31
C LEU A 69 0.93 1.45 4.97
N HIS A 70 0.63 2.69 4.60
CA HIS A 70 1.18 3.89 5.21
C HIS A 70 0.22 4.39 6.28
N VAL A 71 0.72 4.50 7.51
CA VAL A 71 -0.03 4.98 8.68
C VAL A 71 0.75 6.12 9.30
N GLN A 72 0.10 7.26 9.53
CA GLN A 72 0.76 8.35 10.26
C GLN A 72 0.68 8.07 11.76
N LYS A 73 1.82 8.14 12.43
CA LYS A 73 1.85 8.04 13.89
C LYS A 73 1.24 9.31 14.50
N PRO A 74 0.33 9.18 15.49
CA PRO A 74 -0.29 10.34 16.15
C PRO A 74 0.72 11.29 16.80
N LEU A 75 1.87 10.75 17.23
CA LEU A 75 2.97 11.48 17.85
C LEU A 75 4.15 11.54 16.87
N GLY A 76 4.65 12.76 16.61
CA GLY A 76 5.83 12.98 15.78
C GLY A 76 5.58 13.14 14.27
N GLY A 77 4.37 12.84 13.78
CA GLY A 77 4.03 13.02 12.35
C GLY A 77 4.83 12.13 11.40
N GLU A 78 5.47 11.09 11.93
CA GLU A 78 6.21 10.11 11.16
C GLU A 78 5.25 9.16 10.44
N THR A 79 5.57 8.83 9.18
CA THR A 79 4.87 7.76 8.46
C THR A 79 5.46 6.41 8.81
N HIS A 80 4.65 5.54 9.40
CA HIS A 80 4.97 4.12 9.55
C HIS A 80 4.53 3.36 8.30
N ILE A 81 5.42 2.55 7.72
CA ILE A 81 5.16 1.77 6.51
C ILE A 81 5.17 0.29 6.88
N VAL A 82 4.03 -0.37 6.74
CA VAL A 82 3.89 -1.82 6.92
C VAL A 82 3.83 -2.48 5.55
N PHE A 83 4.94 -3.08 5.14
CA PHE A 83 5.01 -3.95 3.98
C PHE A 83 4.61 -5.38 4.40
N GLU A 84 4.12 -6.17 3.45
CA GLU A 84 3.55 -7.53 3.61
C GLU A 84 2.09 -7.61 4.02
N THR A 85 1.35 -8.51 3.38
CA THR A 85 -0.07 -8.69 3.72
C THR A 85 -0.24 -9.23 5.13
N LEU A 86 0.52 -10.26 5.52
CA LEU A 86 0.37 -10.84 6.85
C LEU A 86 0.75 -9.83 7.94
N ALA A 87 1.82 -9.06 7.73
CA ALA A 87 2.21 -7.99 8.64
C ALA A 87 1.16 -6.88 8.71
N ILE A 88 0.55 -6.50 7.57
CA ILE A 88 -0.58 -5.55 7.57
C ILE A 88 -1.76 -6.10 8.37
N LEU A 89 -2.10 -7.39 8.22
CA LEU A 89 -3.19 -8.00 8.98
C LEU A 89 -2.92 -8.02 10.49
N GLU A 90 -1.71 -8.38 10.89
CA GLU A 90 -1.27 -8.37 12.28
C GLU A 90 -1.28 -6.95 12.85
N TYR A 91 -0.74 -5.98 12.12
CA TYR A 91 -0.76 -4.58 12.50
C TYR A 91 -2.17 -3.99 12.66
N LEU A 92 -3.14 -4.45 11.86
CA LEU A 92 -4.54 -3.99 11.97
C LEU A 92 -5.28 -4.65 13.13
N TYR A 93 -4.74 -5.76 13.66
CA TYR A 93 -5.32 -6.50 14.76
C TYR A 93 -4.82 -6.02 16.13
N GLU A 94 -3.55 -5.66 16.23
CA GLU A 94 -2.91 -5.10 17.44
C GLU A 94 -3.24 -3.62 17.68
#